data_AF-A0A927LGZ3-F1
#
_entry.id   AF-A0A927LGZ3-F1
#
_cell.length_a   1.000
_cell.length_b   1.000
_cell.length_c   1.000
_cell.angle_alpha   90.00
_cell.angle_beta   90.00
_cell.angle_gamma   90.00
#
_symmetry.space_group_name_H-M   'P 1'
#
loop_
_entity.id
_entity.type
_entity.pdbx_description
1 polymer ?
#
loop_
_entity_poly.entity_id
_entity_poly.type
_entity_poly.pdbx_seq_one_letter_code
_entity_poly.pdbx_strand_id
1 'polypeptide(L)'
;MAFIKSQTGNEALSNLYHAKFDLIITCVLSTGNGKVYESSWFTLSPADGQWIIRLAFQEGICSIGSGRDKNGDFYDILGVKFKDSDDCRNLYFNIEPAAKRMFGPKG
;
A
#
# COMPACT_ATOMS: atom_id res chain seq x y z
N MET A 1 -6.40 14.91 3.37
CA MET A 1 -7.49 15.17 4.34
C MET A 1 -6.98 15.74 5.66
N ALA A 2 -5.95 15.19 6.29
CA ALA A 2 -5.37 15.77 7.51
C ALA A 2 -4.68 17.14 7.26
N PHE A 3 -3.89 17.27 6.18
CA PHE A 3 -3.26 18.53 5.76
C PHE A 3 -4.26 19.69 5.51
N ILE A 4 -5.46 19.41 5.02
CA ILE A 4 -6.50 20.44 4.80
C ILE A 4 -7.18 20.82 6.12
N LYS A 5 -7.25 19.90 7.09
CA LYS A 5 -7.87 20.13 8.40
C LYS A 5 -6.98 20.87 9.40
N SER A 6 -5.65 20.73 9.29
CA SER A 6 -4.71 21.57 10.06
C SER A 6 -4.79 23.04 9.63
N GLN A 7 -5.03 23.32 8.34
CA GLN A 7 -5.20 24.69 7.84
C GLN A 7 -6.56 25.33 8.21
N THR A 8 -7.54 24.54 8.64
CA THR A 8 -8.87 25.03 9.08
C THR A 8 -9.03 25.11 10.60
N GLY A 9 -7.91 24.98 11.36
CA GLY A 9 -7.90 25.14 12.81
C GLY A 9 -8.48 23.97 13.60
N ASN A 10 -8.69 22.81 12.98
CA ASN A 10 -9.21 21.62 13.65
C ASN A 10 -8.12 20.55 13.84
N GLU A 11 -7.12 20.91 14.65
CA GLU A 11 -5.94 20.09 14.95
C GLU A 11 -6.31 18.73 15.55
N ALA A 12 -7.33 18.68 16.41
CA ALA A 12 -7.80 17.44 17.04
C ALA A 12 -8.29 16.42 16.00
N LEU A 13 -9.09 16.86 15.02
CA LEU A 13 -9.51 15.98 13.93
C LEU A 13 -8.33 15.59 13.04
N SER A 14 -7.41 16.52 12.75
CA SER A 14 -6.21 16.22 11.97
C SER A 14 -5.39 15.10 12.61
N ASN A 15 -5.10 15.21 13.91
CA ASN A 15 -4.36 14.22 14.69
C ASN A 15 -5.07 12.87 14.72
N LEU A 16 -6.40 12.87 14.86
CA LEU A 16 -7.19 11.64 14.82
C LEU A 16 -7.06 10.91 13.48
N TYR A 17 -7.11 11.64 12.35
CA TYR A 17 -6.95 11.00 11.04
C TYR A 17 -5.53 10.53 10.79
N HIS A 18 -4.52 11.27 11.26
CA HIS A 18 -3.12 10.81 11.22
C HIS A 18 -2.94 9.53 12.00
N ALA A 19 -3.41 9.46 13.26
CA ALA A 19 -3.31 8.25 14.07
C ALA A 19 -4.00 7.04 13.41
N LYS A 20 -5.18 7.25 12.79
CA LYS A 20 -5.86 6.19 12.04
C LYS A 20 -5.08 5.75 10.80
N PHE A 21 -4.51 6.70 10.07
CA PHE A 21 -3.67 6.40 8.92
C PHE A 21 -2.45 5.57 9.35
N ASP A 22 -1.74 5.98 10.40
CA ASP A 22 -0.57 5.26 10.92
C ASP A 22 -0.90 3.82 11.34
N LEU A 23 -2.07 3.61 11.96
CA LEU A 23 -2.56 2.26 12.28
C LEU A 23 -2.79 1.42 11.02
N ILE A 24 -3.42 1.98 9.98
CA ILE A 24 -3.64 1.28 8.70
C ILE A 24 -2.30 0.92 8.07
N ILE A 25 -1.36 1.88 7.99
CA ILE A 25 -0.02 1.66 7.44
C ILE A 25 0.72 0.58 8.24
N THR A 26 0.68 0.63 9.56
CA THR A 26 1.32 -0.37 10.43
C THR A 26 0.75 -1.76 10.17
N CYS A 27 -0.58 -1.88 10.03
CA CYS A 27 -1.22 -3.14 9.69
C CYS A 27 -0.74 -3.66 8.34
N VAL A 28 -0.74 -2.83 7.30
CA VAL A 28 -0.28 -3.23 5.96
C VAL A 28 1.18 -3.66 5.97
N LEU A 29 2.06 -2.84 6.56
CA LEU A 29 3.50 -3.13 6.60
C LEU A 29 3.84 -4.35 7.47
N SER A 30 2.96 -4.77 8.39
CA SER A 30 3.15 -6.00 9.16
C SER A 30 2.95 -7.29 8.34
N THR A 31 2.35 -7.20 7.16
CA THR A 31 2.04 -8.38 6.31
C THR A 31 3.20 -8.85 5.44
N GLY A 32 4.26 -8.04 5.30
CA GLY A 32 5.37 -8.34 4.40
C GLY A 32 6.39 -7.22 4.30
N ASN A 33 7.20 -7.22 3.25
CA ASN A 33 8.18 -6.17 2.96
C ASN A 33 8.06 -5.56 1.55
N GLY A 34 7.09 -6.03 0.75
CA GLY A 34 6.76 -5.51 -0.57
C GLY A 34 7.79 -5.79 -1.66
N LYS A 35 8.88 -6.55 -1.42
CA LYS A 35 10.00 -6.65 -2.39
C LYS A 35 9.84 -7.74 -3.45
N VAL A 36 9.03 -8.77 -3.17
CA VAL A 36 8.72 -9.88 -4.09
C VAL A 36 7.26 -10.31 -3.87
N TYR A 37 6.72 -11.16 -4.75
CA TYR A 37 5.34 -11.67 -4.66
C TYR A 37 5.05 -12.34 -3.31
N GLU A 38 5.97 -13.17 -2.81
CA GLU A 38 5.82 -13.96 -1.58
C GLU A 38 5.83 -13.10 -0.31
N SER A 39 6.48 -11.93 -0.37
CA SER A 39 6.57 -10.98 0.75
C SER A 39 5.86 -9.66 0.44
N SER A 40 4.92 -9.68 -0.50
CA SER A 40 4.09 -8.53 -0.86
C SER A 40 3.32 -7.98 0.34
N TRP A 41 2.93 -6.71 0.25
CA TRP A 41 2.01 -6.16 1.24
C TRP A 41 0.57 -6.43 0.84
N PHE A 42 -0.26 -6.79 1.81
CA PHE A 42 -1.69 -6.96 1.60
C PHE A 42 -2.41 -5.62 1.61
N THR A 43 -3.11 -5.30 0.53
CA THR A 43 -3.94 -4.10 0.41
C THR A 43 -5.35 -4.46 -0.07
N LEU A 44 -6.30 -3.55 0.13
CA LEU A 44 -7.69 -3.79 -0.27
C LEU A 44 -7.95 -3.33 -1.71
N SER A 45 -7.09 -2.44 -2.23
CA SER A 45 -7.18 -1.88 -3.56
C SER A 45 -5.82 -1.41 -4.09
N PRO A 46 -5.68 -1.17 -5.41
CA PRO A 46 -4.51 -0.50 -5.99
C PRO A 46 -4.25 0.90 -5.42
N ALA A 47 -5.30 1.61 -5.01
CA ALA A 47 -5.17 2.97 -4.48
C ALA A 47 -4.37 3.01 -3.17
N ASP A 48 -4.51 1.97 -2.34
CA ASP A 48 -3.81 1.87 -1.05
C ASP A 48 -2.28 1.85 -1.25
N GLY A 49 -1.79 1.07 -2.23
CA GLY A 49 -0.36 1.00 -2.54
C GLY A 49 0.21 2.36 -2.95
N GLN A 50 -0.55 3.10 -3.77
CA GLN A 50 -0.16 4.45 -4.19
C GLN A 50 -0.14 5.43 -3.02
N TRP A 51 -1.09 5.32 -2.08
CA TRP A 51 -1.14 6.17 -0.89
C TRP A 51 0.00 5.85 0.08
N ILE A 52 0.33 4.58 0.29
CA ILE A 52 1.49 4.16 1.10
C ILE A 52 2.75 4.81 0.55
N ILE A 53 3.01 4.68 -0.76
CA ILE A 53 4.21 5.25 -1.39
C ILE A 53 4.24 6.78 -1.25
N ARG A 54 3.15 7.46 -1.60
CA ARG A 54 3.11 8.93 -1.66
C ARG A 54 3.03 9.60 -0.29
N LEU A 55 2.35 8.98 0.67
CA LEU A 55 2.02 9.62 1.95
C LEU A 55 2.85 9.06 3.10
N ALA A 56 3.04 7.74 3.17
CA ALA A 56 3.83 7.12 4.24
C ALA A 56 5.33 7.16 3.93
N PHE A 57 5.73 6.74 2.73
CA PHE A 57 7.15 6.79 2.32
C PHE A 57 7.56 8.14 1.76
N GLN A 58 6.59 8.97 1.34
CA GLN A 58 6.83 10.27 0.71
C GLN A 58 7.73 10.16 -0.53
N GLU A 59 7.58 9.08 -1.29
CA GLU A 59 8.36 8.77 -2.49
C GLU A 59 7.53 8.94 -3.78
N GLY A 60 8.22 9.00 -4.91
CA GLY A 60 7.60 9.07 -6.23
C GLY A 60 7.25 7.69 -6.80
N ILE A 61 6.23 7.65 -7.66
CA ILE A 61 5.90 6.47 -8.46
C ILE A 61 6.42 6.70 -9.88
N CYS A 62 7.28 5.80 -10.38
CA CYS A 62 7.89 5.86 -11.71
C CYS A 62 7.27 4.87 -12.70
N SER A 63 6.62 3.81 -12.24
CA SER A 63 5.89 2.87 -13.09
C SER A 63 4.69 2.28 -12.35
N ILE A 64 3.68 1.88 -13.12
CA ILE A 64 2.49 1.19 -12.63
C ILE A 64 2.30 -0.03 -13.52
N GLY A 65 2.16 -1.19 -12.90
CA GLY A 65 1.97 -2.47 -13.56
C GLY A 65 1.10 -3.38 -12.72
N SER A 66 0.79 -4.55 -13.25
CA SER A 66 0.06 -5.58 -12.52
C SER A 66 0.55 -6.96 -12.92
N GLY A 67 0.27 -7.95 -12.07
CA GLY A 67 0.66 -9.32 -12.29
C GLY A 67 -0.24 -10.30 -11.56
N ARG A 68 -0.01 -11.59 -11.82
CA ARG A 68 -0.59 -12.68 -11.04
C ARG A 68 0.50 -13.64 -10.61
N ASP A 69 0.37 -14.18 -9.40
CA ASP A 69 1.26 -15.27 -8.96
C ASP A 69 0.86 -16.61 -9.60
N LYS A 70 1.61 -17.66 -9.25
CA LYS A 70 1.35 -19.05 -9.68
C LYS A 70 -0.03 -19.60 -9.25
N ASN A 71 -0.67 -18.98 -8.25
CA ASN A 71 -1.97 -19.37 -7.74
C ASN A 71 -3.10 -18.54 -8.36
N GLY A 72 -2.77 -17.55 -9.18
CA GLY A 72 -3.71 -16.64 -9.82
C GLY A 72 -4.06 -15.41 -8.97
N ASP A 73 -3.43 -15.24 -7.81
CA ASP A 73 -3.63 -14.08 -6.93
C ASP A 73 -3.23 -12.80 -7.67
N PHE A 74 -4.00 -11.72 -7.53
CA PHE A 74 -3.75 -10.46 -8.24
C PHE A 74 -2.83 -9.53 -7.45
N TYR A 75 -1.83 -9.00 -8.15
CA TYR A 75 -0.85 -8.06 -7.61
C TYR A 75 -0.86 -6.76 -8.38
N ASP A 76 -0.90 -5.65 -7.65
CA ASP A 76 -0.52 -4.35 -8.15
C ASP A 76 0.99 -4.15 -7.93
N ILE A 77 1.68 -3.69 -8.97
CA ILE A 77 3.14 -3.57 -8.99
C ILE A 77 3.47 -2.11 -9.25
N LEU A 78 4.02 -1.45 -8.24
CA LEU A 78 4.33 -0.03 -8.30
C LEU A 78 5.84 0.16 -8.26
N GLY A 79 6.38 0.77 -9.31
CA GLY A 79 7.77 1.21 -9.32
C GLY A 79 7.93 2.45 -8.47
N VAL A 80 8.82 2.41 -7.49
CA VAL A 80 9.16 3.53 -6.61
C VAL A 80 10.47 4.15 -7.05
N LYS A 81 10.46 5.48 -7.23
CA LYS A 81 11.67 6.28 -7.39
C LYS A 81 12.05 6.83 -6.03
N PHE A 82 13.11 6.29 -5.46
CA PHE A 82 13.66 6.77 -4.19
C PHE A 82 14.39 8.09 -4.41
N LYS A 83 14.21 9.08 -3.51
CA LYS A 83 14.86 10.41 -3.65
C LYS A 83 16.38 10.36 -3.87
N ASP A 84 17.05 9.36 -3.31
CA ASP A 84 18.51 9.20 -3.38
C ASP A 84 18.99 8.29 -4.51
N SER A 85 18.10 7.87 -5.42
CA SER A 85 18.44 6.95 -6.51
C SER A 85 17.60 7.19 -7.76
N ASP A 86 18.22 7.10 -8.94
CA ASP A 86 17.48 7.08 -10.20
C ASP A 86 16.85 5.70 -10.51
N ASP A 87 17.05 4.71 -9.64
CA ASP A 87 16.45 3.39 -9.78
C ASP A 87 14.94 3.44 -9.57
N CYS A 88 14.20 2.87 -10.53
CA CYS A 88 12.79 2.55 -10.38
C CYS A 88 12.65 1.12 -9.84
N ARG A 89 12.41 0.95 -8.53
CA ARG A 89 12.32 -0.38 -7.91
C ARG A 89 10.88 -0.79 -7.69
N ASN A 90 10.54 -2.00 -8.12
CA ASN A 90 9.19 -2.52 -7.98
C ASN A 90 8.89 -2.89 -6.52
N LEU A 91 7.72 -2.46 -6.06
CA LEU A 91 7.05 -2.96 -4.87
C LEU A 91 5.78 -3.69 -5.27
N TYR A 92 5.47 -4.76 -4.54
CA TYR A 92 4.39 -5.69 -4.84
C TYR A 92 3.30 -5.60 -3.76
N PHE A 93 2.07 -5.39 -4.20
CA PHE A 93 0.89 -5.27 -3.36
C PHE A 93 -0.14 -6.33 -3.76
N ASN A 94 -0.44 -7.27 -2.86
CA ASN A 94 -1.47 -8.28 -3.09
C ASN A 94 -2.84 -7.71 -2.73
N ILE A 95 -3.77 -7.72 -3.69
CA ILE A 95 -5.12 -7.18 -3.54
C ILE A 95 -6.18 -8.30 -3.52
N GLU A 96 -5.83 -9.55 -3.82
CA GLU A 96 -6.84 -10.60 -3.86
C GLU A 96 -7.42 -10.84 -2.45
N PRO A 97 -8.75 -10.97 -2.30
CA PRO A 97 -9.35 -11.06 -0.98
C PRO A 97 -8.85 -12.33 -0.30
N ALA A 98 -8.36 -12.17 0.94
CA ALA A 98 -8.01 -13.26 1.84
C ALA A 98 -9.07 -14.39 1.93
N ALA A 99 -10.32 -14.09 1.53
CA ALA A 99 -11.44 -15.01 1.46
C ALA A 99 -11.20 -16.26 0.58
N LYS A 100 -10.57 -16.13 -0.60
CA LYS A 100 -10.40 -17.30 -1.50
C LYS A 100 -9.49 -18.38 -0.90
N ARG A 101 -8.46 -17.96 -0.16
CA ARG A 101 -7.53 -18.86 0.55
C ARG A 101 -8.07 -19.30 1.92
N MET A 102 -8.78 -18.43 2.64
CA MET A 102 -9.35 -18.79 3.96
C MET A 102 -10.53 -19.77 3.86
N PHE A 103 -11.35 -19.70 2.82
CA PHE A 103 -12.56 -20.53 2.69
C PHE A 103 -12.48 -21.57 1.55
N GLY A 104 -11.37 -21.60 0.81
CA GLY A 104 -11.12 -22.55 -0.28
C GLY A 104 -11.91 -22.23 -1.56
N PRO A 105 -11.78 -23.06 -2.61
CA PRO A 105 -12.41 -22.82 -3.92
C PRO A 105 -13.96 -22.85 -3.91
N LYS A 106 -14.58 -23.11 -2.75
CA LYS A 106 -16.04 -23.21 -2.55
C LYS A 106 -16.53 -22.35 -1.39
N GLY A 107 -15.78 -21.31 -0.99
CA GLY A 107 -16.16 -20.43 0.11
C GLY A 107 -17.60 -19.94 0.04
#